data_AF-A0A975GNK2-F1
#
_entry.id   AF-A0A975GNK2-F1
#
_cell.length_a   1.000
_cell.length_b   1.000
_cell.length_c   1.000
_cell.angle_alpha   90.00
_cell.angle_beta   90.00
_cell.angle_gamma   90.00
#
_symmetry.space_group_name_H-M   'P 1'
#
loop_
_entity.id
_entity.type
_entity.pdbx_description
1 polymer ?
#
loop_
_entity_poly.entity_id
_entity_poly.type
_entity_poly.pdbx_seq_one_letter_code
_entity_poly.pdbx_strand_id
1 'polypeptide(L)'
;MQPYSLEVEEIMRRYYESLNEKDRRRYAGIEALKLGHGGQNYIAKVLGCSRRTVRKGAIEVSGLPGHIVAKQIGKSPAESSEIRKKGGGRKQYLTEHPEIDEQFLNVVREHTAGDPMDEKVRWTNLREWEIAEALEKKYGVKVSRNIVRQLLKKHDYRLRKAQKRKPMKKNG
;
A
#
# COMPACT_ATOMS: atom_id res chain seq x y z
N MET A 1 -29.01 -12.30 -9.23
CA MET A 1 -29.70 -10.99 -9.27
C MET A 1 -30.56 -10.94 -10.51
N GLN A 2 -31.83 -10.53 -10.40
CA GLN A 2 -32.68 -10.22 -11.54
C GLN A 2 -32.70 -8.70 -11.75
N PRO A 3 -32.41 -8.19 -12.96
CA PRO A 3 -32.48 -6.75 -13.23
C PRO A 3 -33.95 -6.28 -13.24
N TYR A 4 -34.15 -5.01 -12.91
CA TYR A 4 -35.43 -4.34 -13.11
C TYR A 4 -35.73 -4.17 -14.60
N SER A 5 -37.00 -3.98 -14.95
CA SER A 5 -37.39 -3.63 -16.33
C SER A 5 -36.87 -2.24 -16.68
N LEU A 6 -36.70 -1.96 -17.98
CA LEU A 6 -36.23 -0.65 -18.45
C LEU A 6 -37.12 0.51 -18.00
N GLU A 7 -38.44 0.29 -17.95
CA GLU A 7 -39.40 1.28 -17.45
C GLU A 7 -39.15 1.61 -15.97
N VAL A 8 -38.90 0.59 -15.15
CA VAL A 8 -38.59 0.78 -13.74
C VAL A 8 -37.25 1.48 -13.57
N GLU A 9 -36.21 1.09 -14.32
CA GLU A 9 -34.91 1.77 -14.29
C GLU A 9 -35.02 3.27 -14.59
N GLU A 10 -35.88 3.64 -15.55
CA GLU A 10 -36.13 5.03 -15.92
C GLU A 10 -36.83 5.82 -14.80
N ILE A 11 -37.85 5.22 -14.18
CA ILE A 11 -38.52 5.81 -13.01
C ILE A 11 -37.53 5.99 -11.85
N MET A 12 -36.68 4.98 -11.61
CA MET A 12 -35.64 5.02 -10.58
C MET A 12 -34.65 6.16 -10.82
N ARG A 13 -34.20 6.37 -12.06
CA ARG A 13 -33.31 7.47 -12.43
C ARG A 13 -33.93 8.83 -12.13
N ARG A 14 -35.17 9.06 -12.59
CA ARG A 14 -35.89 10.33 -12.36
C ARG A 14 -36.09 10.60 -10.88
N TYR A 15 -36.48 9.58 -10.12
CA TYR A 15 -36.63 9.72 -8.67
C TYR A 15 -35.28 10.04 -8.01
N TYR A 16 -34.22 9.32 -8.35
CA TYR A 16 -32.88 9.57 -7.83
C TYR A 16 -32.40 11.00 -8.13
N GLU A 17 -32.64 11.51 -9.33
CA GLU A 17 -32.28 12.89 -9.69
C GLU A 17 -33.07 13.95 -8.91
N SER A 18 -34.30 13.65 -8.48
CA SER A 18 -35.10 14.57 -7.65
C SER A 18 -34.62 14.68 -6.19
N LEU A 19 -33.82 13.71 -5.71
CA LEU A 19 -33.36 13.63 -4.33
C LEU A 19 -32.11 14.48 -4.07
N ASN A 20 -31.92 14.89 -2.81
CA ASN A 20 -30.66 15.46 -2.36
C ASN A 20 -29.56 14.39 -2.23
N GLU A 21 -28.30 14.82 -2.10
CA GLU A 21 -27.13 13.92 -2.06
C GLU A 21 -27.17 12.86 -0.94
N LYS A 22 -27.78 13.17 0.21
CA LYS A 22 -27.90 12.21 1.33
C LYS A 22 -28.93 11.13 1.00
N ASP A 23 -30.10 11.54 0.50
CA ASP A 23 -31.20 10.62 0.20
C ASP A 23 -30.92 9.80 -1.06
N ARG A 24 -30.26 10.38 -2.07
CA ARG A 24 -29.69 9.66 -3.22
C ARG A 24 -28.85 8.47 -2.78
N ARG A 25 -27.88 8.71 -1.89
CA ARG A 25 -26.98 7.67 -1.40
C ARG A 25 -27.74 6.55 -0.69
N ARG A 26 -28.67 6.92 0.20
CA ARG A 26 -29.47 5.96 0.96
C ARG A 26 -30.38 5.14 0.06
N TYR A 27 -31.07 5.80 -0.87
CA TYR A 27 -31.92 5.16 -1.87
C TYR A 27 -31.14 4.12 -2.69
N ALA A 28 -29.99 4.52 -3.25
CA ALA A 28 -29.12 3.59 -3.98
C ALA A 28 -28.68 2.38 -3.12
N GLY A 29 -28.43 2.61 -1.82
CA GLY A 29 -28.12 1.56 -0.86
C GLY A 29 -29.26 0.57 -0.63
N ILE A 30 -30.48 1.08 -0.46
CA ILE A 30 -31.70 0.28 -0.27
C ILE A 30 -31.93 -0.62 -1.50
N GLU A 31 -31.88 -0.04 -2.69
CA GLU A 31 -32.10 -0.78 -3.94
C GLU A 31 -31.04 -1.86 -4.16
N ALA A 32 -29.79 -1.58 -3.80
CA ALA A 32 -28.73 -2.59 -3.86
C ALA A 32 -28.95 -3.74 -2.87
N LEU A 33 -29.47 -3.45 -1.67
CA LEU A 33 -29.78 -4.47 -0.65
C LEU A 33 -30.95 -5.37 -1.08
N LYS A 34 -32.00 -4.79 -1.69
CA LYS A 34 -33.14 -5.55 -2.25
C LYS A 34 -32.69 -6.58 -3.28
N LEU A 35 -31.76 -6.20 -4.14
CA LEU A 35 -31.23 -7.05 -5.21
C LEU A 35 -30.19 -8.07 -4.73
N GLY A 36 -29.60 -7.85 -3.56
CA GLY A 36 -28.55 -8.70 -3.00
C GLY A 36 -27.29 -8.74 -3.86
N HIS A 37 -26.71 -9.93 -4.00
CA HIS A 37 -25.37 -10.09 -4.58
C HIS A 37 -25.30 -9.60 -6.04
N GLY A 38 -24.33 -8.72 -6.32
CA GLY A 38 -24.18 -8.03 -7.61
C GLY A 38 -25.00 -6.74 -7.74
N GLY A 39 -25.96 -6.49 -6.84
CA GLY A 39 -26.82 -5.31 -6.83
C GLY A 39 -26.04 -4.00 -6.74
N GLN A 40 -24.90 -3.99 -6.05
CA GLN A 40 -24.04 -2.80 -5.96
C GLN A 40 -23.58 -2.30 -7.34
N ASN A 41 -23.16 -3.21 -8.22
CA ASN A 41 -22.66 -2.85 -9.54
C ASN A 41 -23.80 -2.48 -10.48
N TYR A 42 -24.92 -3.19 -10.39
CA TYR A 42 -26.09 -2.91 -11.21
C TYR A 42 -26.69 -1.54 -10.88
N ILE A 43 -26.98 -1.25 -9.61
CA ILE A 43 -27.56 0.03 -9.20
C ILE A 43 -26.61 1.20 -9.49
N ALA A 44 -25.30 1.00 -9.33
CA ALA A 44 -24.32 2.01 -9.72
C ALA A 44 -24.42 2.38 -11.23
N LYS A 45 -24.67 1.38 -12.10
CA LYS A 45 -24.87 1.62 -13.53
C LYS A 45 -26.20 2.30 -13.81
N VAL A 46 -27.30 1.79 -13.24
CA VAL A 46 -28.65 2.34 -13.47
C VAL A 46 -28.74 3.80 -13.04
N LEU A 47 -28.22 4.13 -11.86
CA LEU A 47 -28.31 5.47 -11.27
C LEU A 47 -27.11 6.39 -11.61
N GLY A 48 -26.17 5.92 -12.43
CA GLY A 48 -25.00 6.71 -12.84
C GLY A 48 -24.09 7.17 -11.69
N CYS A 49 -24.00 6.39 -10.60
CA CYS A 49 -23.24 6.79 -9.41
C CYS A 49 -22.09 5.81 -9.07
N SER A 50 -21.19 6.21 -8.17
CA SER A 50 -20.06 5.36 -7.81
C SER A 50 -20.49 4.14 -6.98
N ARG A 51 -19.87 2.98 -7.21
CA ARG A 51 -20.04 1.79 -6.35
C ARG A 51 -19.80 2.09 -4.86
N ARG A 52 -18.89 3.02 -4.57
CA ARG A 52 -18.61 3.46 -3.19
C ARG A 52 -19.79 4.17 -2.56
N THR A 53 -20.50 5.01 -3.34
CA THR A 53 -21.72 5.70 -2.92
C THR A 53 -22.80 4.69 -2.55
N VAL A 54 -23.07 3.72 -3.43
CA VAL A 54 -24.04 2.64 -3.19
C VAL A 54 -23.72 1.86 -1.92
N ARG A 55 -22.45 1.42 -1.76
CA ARG A 55 -22.03 0.67 -0.57
C ARG A 55 -22.11 1.49 0.71
N LYS A 56 -21.73 2.76 0.67
CA LYS A 56 -21.84 3.66 1.82
C LYS A 56 -23.31 3.82 2.23
N GLY A 57 -24.21 4.04 1.25
CA GLY A 57 -25.64 4.09 1.49
C GLY A 57 -26.19 2.81 2.11
N ALA A 58 -25.80 1.65 1.57
CA ALA A 58 -26.22 0.36 2.09
C ALA A 58 -25.76 0.13 3.55
N ILE A 59 -24.55 0.56 3.90
CA ILE A 59 -24.05 0.54 5.29
C ILE A 59 -24.89 1.46 6.19
N GLU A 60 -25.14 2.69 5.74
CA GLU A 60 -25.92 3.68 6.50
C GLU A 60 -27.35 3.20 6.79
N VAL A 61 -28.03 2.58 5.82
CA VAL A 61 -29.43 2.15 5.97
C VAL A 61 -29.58 0.79 6.67
N SER A 62 -28.64 -0.13 6.49
CA SER A 62 -28.72 -1.45 7.15
C SER A 62 -28.20 -1.44 8.59
N GLY A 63 -27.37 -0.47 8.96
CA GLY A 63 -26.65 -0.47 10.25
C GLY A 63 -25.63 -1.61 10.38
N LEU A 64 -25.41 -2.40 9.32
CA LEU A 64 -24.53 -3.55 9.35
C LEU A 64 -23.07 -3.15 9.12
N PRO A 65 -22.11 -3.91 9.68
CA PRO A 65 -20.70 -3.70 9.40
C PRO A 65 -20.40 -3.75 7.91
N GLY A 66 -19.52 -2.86 7.45
CA GLY A 66 -19.23 -2.70 6.02
C GLY A 66 -18.65 -3.92 5.30
N HIS A 67 -18.13 -4.92 6.03
CA HIS A 67 -17.69 -6.19 5.45
C HIS A 67 -18.86 -7.14 5.18
N ILE A 68 -19.90 -7.13 6.02
CA ILE A 68 -21.14 -7.91 5.83
C ILE A 68 -21.89 -7.38 4.61
N VAL A 69 -22.09 -6.06 4.55
CA VAL A 69 -22.75 -5.40 3.41
C VAL A 69 -22.00 -5.70 2.10
N ALA A 70 -20.66 -5.66 2.12
CA ALA A 70 -19.86 -5.98 0.94
C ALA A 70 -20.12 -7.39 0.40
N LYS A 71 -20.26 -8.37 1.30
CA LYS A 71 -20.56 -9.75 0.93
C LYS A 71 -21.99 -9.88 0.41
N GLN A 72 -22.92 -9.11 0.97
CA GLN A 72 -24.34 -9.16 0.60
C GLN A 72 -24.62 -8.54 -0.76
N ILE A 73 -24.07 -7.36 -1.08
CA ILE A 73 -24.39 -6.60 -2.31
C ILE A 73 -23.26 -6.57 -3.35
N GLY A 74 -22.04 -6.90 -2.93
CA GLY A 74 -20.89 -6.92 -3.81
C GLY A 74 -20.95 -8.04 -4.83
N LYS A 75 -20.04 -8.00 -5.81
CA LYS A 75 -19.78 -9.12 -6.71
C LYS A 75 -18.67 -9.97 -6.09
N SER A 76 -18.85 -11.28 -6.05
CA SER A 76 -17.76 -12.23 -5.77
C SER A 76 -16.59 -11.95 -6.72
N PRO A 77 -15.33 -12.00 -6.25
CA PRO A 77 -14.14 -11.82 -7.08
C PRO A 77 -14.09 -12.73 -8.31
N ALA A 78 -14.90 -13.80 -8.35
CA ALA A 78 -14.99 -14.74 -9.45
C ALA A 78 -15.57 -14.16 -10.77
N GLU A 79 -16.33 -13.05 -10.73
CA GLU A 79 -16.90 -12.43 -11.94
C GLU A 79 -16.41 -11.01 -12.24
N SER A 80 -15.47 -10.52 -11.45
CA SER A 80 -14.47 -9.61 -11.99
C SER A 80 -13.45 -10.51 -12.64
N SER A 81 -13.22 -10.36 -13.94
CA SER A 81 -11.97 -10.79 -14.58
C SER A 81 -10.80 -9.97 -14.00
N GLU A 82 -10.62 -9.98 -12.68
CA GLU A 82 -9.39 -9.58 -12.02
C GLU A 82 -8.43 -10.74 -12.22
N ILE A 83 -7.80 -10.73 -13.40
CA ILE A 83 -6.63 -11.56 -13.76
C ILE A 83 -5.48 -11.34 -12.75
N ARG A 84 -5.56 -10.31 -11.90
CA ARG A 84 -4.55 -10.02 -10.88
C ARG A 84 -5.00 -10.48 -9.50
N LYS A 85 -4.32 -11.51 -8.97
CA LYS A 85 -4.18 -11.68 -7.52
C LYS A 85 -3.68 -10.37 -6.92
N LYS A 86 -4.33 -9.90 -5.85
CA LYS A 86 -3.82 -8.83 -5.01
C LYS A 86 -2.51 -9.32 -4.38
N GLY A 87 -1.36 -8.83 -4.86
CA GLY A 87 -0.04 -9.32 -4.41
C GLY A 87 1.07 -9.34 -5.45
N GLY A 88 0.92 -8.70 -6.61
CA GLY A 88 1.96 -8.58 -7.65
C GLY A 88 3.01 -7.50 -7.39
N GLY A 89 3.41 -7.27 -6.13
CA GLY A 89 4.63 -6.49 -5.89
C GLY A 89 5.81 -7.30 -6.40
N ARG A 90 6.77 -6.64 -7.07
CA ARG A 90 8.06 -7.27 -7.44
C ARG A 90 8.60 -7.99 -6.21
N LYS A 91 8.88 -9.29 -6.31
CA LYS A 91 9.53 -10.06 -5.24
C LYS A 91 10.71 -9.25 -4.74
N GLN A 92 10.78 -9.00 -3.44
CA GLN A 92 11.82 -8.16 -2.88
C GLN A 92 13.15 -8.87 -3.16
N TYR A 93 14.08 -8.18 -3.82
CA TYR A 93 15.42 -8.66 -4.16
C TYR A 93 16.15 -9.28 -2.93
N LEU A 94 15.82 -8.79 -1.74
CA LEU A 94 16.29 -9.29 -0.43
C LEU A 94 15.77 -10.68 -0.01
N THR A 95 14.72 -11.17 -0.66
CA THR A 95 14.14 -12.51 -0.42
C THR A 95 14.72 -13.54 -1.39
N GLU A 96 15.15 -13.09 -2.58
CA GLU A 96 15.74 -13.95 -3.61
C GLU A 96 17.24 -14.17 -3.42
N HIS A 97 17.93 -13.24 -2.73
CA HIS A 97 19.38 -13.29 -2.51
C HIS A 97 19.72 -13.22 -1.01
N PRO A 98 19.53 -14.30 -0.22
CA PRO A 98 19.90 -14.31 1.19
C PRO A 98 21.40 -14.04 1.43
N GLU A 99 22.26 -14.34 0.45
CA GLU A 99 23.69 -14.06 0.48
C GLU A 99 24.02 -12.56 0.58
N ILE A 100 23.13 -11.69 0.10
CA ILE A 100 23.37 -10.24 0.11
C ILE A 100 23.42 -9.66 1.52
N ASP A 101 22.67 -10.25 2.46
CA ASP A 101 22.63 -9.78 3.84
C ASP A 101 23.99 -10.00 4.51
N GLU A 102 24.58 -11.16 4.33
CA GLU A 102 25.90 -11.50 4.89
C GLU A 102 27.01 -10.66 4.25
N GLN A 103 26.99 -10.52 2.92
CA GLN A 103 27.93 -9.70 2.18
C GLN A 103 27.87 -8.23 2.58
N PHE A 104 26.66 -7.70 2.77
CA PHE A 104 26.44 -6.35 3.29
C PHE A 104 27.02 -6.16 4.69
N LEU A 105 26.74 -7.09 5.61
CA LEU A 105 27.28 -7.03 6.97
C LEU A 105 28.81 -7.06 6.98
N ASN A 106 29.43 -7.86 6.11
CA ASN A 106 30.88 -7.91 5.97
C ASN A 106 31.47 -6.61 5.43
N VAL A 107 30.89 -6.04 4.37
CA VAL A 107 31.30 -4.73 3.83
C VAL A 107 31.23 -3.65 4.91
N VAL A 108 30.13 -3.59 5.65
CA VAL A 108 29.96 -2.58 6.70
C VAL A 108 30.94 -2.80 7.85
N ARG A 109 31.21 -4.04 8.28
CA ARG A 109 32.17 -4.33 9.35
C ARG A 109 33.59 -3.93 9.00
N GLU A 110 34.07 -4.27 7.80
CA GLU A 110 35.44 -3.97 7.37
C GLU A 110 35.69 -2.47 7.19
N HIS A 111 34.70 -1.74 6.67
CA HIS A 111 34.77 -0.29 6.55
C HIS A 111 34.40 0.45 7.84
N THR A 112 33.95 -0.27 8.87
CA THR A 112 33.71 0.24 10.23
C THR A 112 34.72 -0.40 11.20
N ALA A 113 35.99 -0.48 10.79
CA ALA A 113 37.11 -1.00 11.59
C ALA A 113 37.57 -0.02 12.69
N GLY A 114 36.63 0.69 13.33
CA GLY A 114 36.87 1.70 14.35
C GLY A 114 35.64 1.96 15.19
N ASP A 115 35.49 1.11 16.22
CA ASP A 115 34.66 1.24 17.43
C ASP A 115 33.12 1.20 17.25
N PRO A 116 32.44 0.04 17.49
CA PRO A 116 30.99 -0.01 17.61
C PRO A 116 30.58 0.15 19.09
N MET A 117 30.87 1.30 19.69
CA MET A 117 30.39 1.62 21.04
C MET A 117 28.89 1.96 21.00
N ASP A 118 28.04 0.93 20.88
CA ASP A 118 26.74 0.73 21.54
C ASP A 118 26.04 -0.51 20.95
N GLU A 119 25.71 -1.52 21.76
CA GLU A 119 25.03 -2.75 21.31
C GLU A 119 23.61 -2.51 20.76
N LYS A 120 23.02 -1.33 21.03
CA LYS A 120 21.62 -1.01 20.71
C LYS A 120 21.41 -0.18 19.44
N VAL A 121 22.44 0.44 18.87
CA VAL A 121 22.30 1.24 17.63
C VAL A 121 23.56 1.12 16.78
N ARG A 122 23.46 0.47 15.61
CA ARG A 122 24.58 0.34 14.68
C ARG A 122 24.62 1.56 13.74
N TRP A 123 25.74 2.28 13.72
CA TRP A 123 25.92 3.43 12.83
C TRP A 123 27.03 3.16 11.81
N THR A 124 26.82 3.53 10.56
CA THR A 124 27.87 3.50 9.53
C THR A 124 28.14 4.91 9.02
N ASN A 125 29.43 5.21 8.79
CA ASN A 125 29.88 6.45 8.17
C ASN A 125 29.85 6.37 6.63
N LEU A 126 29.62 5.19 6.06
CA LEU A 126 29.53 5.01 4.61
C LEU A 126 28.20 5.53 4.07
N ARG A 127 28.25 6.18 2.93
CA ARG A 127 27.08 6.54 2.12
C ARG A 127 26.58 5.31 1.36
N GLU A 128 25.32 5.34 0.94
CA GLU A 128 24.69 4.16 0.33
C GLU A 128 25.32 3.74 -1.01
N TRP A 129 25.97 4.67 -1.71
CA TRP A 129 26.70 4.36 -2.94
C TRP A 129 28.06 3.72 -2.69
N GLU A 130 28.74 4.08 -1.58
CA GLU A 130 30.02 3.48 -1.19
C GLU A 130 29.83 2.01 -0.80
N ILE A 131 28.71 1.72 -0.13
CA ILE A 131 28.31 0.34 0.20
C ILE A 131 27.98 -0.45 -1.08
N ALA A 132 27.27 0.16 -2.04
CA ALA A 132 26.95 -0.51 -3.30
C ALA A 132 28.23 -0.84 -4.11
N GLU A 133 29.17 0.09 -4.18
CA GLU A 133 30.45 -0.10 -4.86
C GLU A 133 31.32 -1.17 -4.16
N ALA A 134 31.35 -1.18 -2.82
CA ALA A 134 32.09 -2.18 -2.07
C ALA A 134 31.48 -3.59 -2.22
N LEU A 135 30.16 -3.71 -2.27
CA LEU A 135 29.46 -4.97 -2.57
C LEU A 135 29.79 -5.48 -3.98
N GLU A 136 29.82 -4.58 -4.96
CA GLU A 136 30.20 -4.94 -6.34
C GLU A 136 31.67 -5.36 -6.42
N LYS A 137 32.59 -4.60 -5.81
CA LYS A 137 34.04 -4.89 -5.87
C LYS A 137 34.41 -6.19 -5.16
N LYS A 138 33.80 -6.48 -4.02
CA LYS A 138 34.21 -7.60 -3.16
C LYS A 138 33.46 -8.89 -3.49
N TYR A 139 32.19 -8.79 -3.86
CA TYR A 139 31.32 -9.96 -4.04
C TYR A 139 30.71 -10.03 -5.45
N GLY A 140 31.00 -9.07 -6.34
CA GLY A 140 30.43 -9.02 -7.69
C GLY A 140 28.94 -8.67 -7.72
N VAL A 141 28.37 -8.24 -6.59
CA VAL A 141 26.92 -8.03 -6.46
C VAL A 141 26.54 -6.58 -6.76
N LYS A 142 25.87 -6.39 -7.90
CA LYS A 142 25.37 -5.08 -8.35
C LYS A 142 24.04 -4.76 -7.70
N VAL A 143 24.05 -3.81 -6.77
CA VAL A 143 22.85 -3.38 -6.02
C VAL A 143 22.56 -1.91 -6.25
N SER A 144 21.27 -1.55 -6.31
CA SER A 144 20.89 -0.14 -6.36
C SER A 144 20.96 0.51 -4.97
N ARG A 145 21.13 1.84 -4.91
CA ARG A 145 21.06 2.61 -3.64
C ARG A 145 19.79 2.34 -2.84
N ASN A 146 18.67 2.02 -3.50
CA ASN A 146 17.42 1.67 -2.83
C ASN A 146 17.52 0.33 -2.09
N ILE A 147 18.19 -0.66 -2.67
CA ILE A 147 18.45 -1.95 -2.00
C ILE A 147 19.36 -1.74 -0.79
N VAL A 148 20.41 -0.92 -0.92
CA VAL A 148 21.28 -0.58 0.22
C VAL A 148 20.50 0.11 1.35
N ARG A 149 19.57 1.04 1.04
CA ARG A 149 18.69 1.62 2.07
C ARG A 149 17.78 0.60 2.73
N GLN A 150 17.27 -0.37 1.96
CA GLN A 150 16.48 -1.45 2.53
C GLN A 150 17.32 -2.36 3.43
N LEU A 151 18.57 -2.65 3.06
CA LEU A 151 19.52 -3.42 3.89
C LEU A 151 19.87 -2.69 5.18
N LEU A 152 20.18 -1.40 5.10
CA LEU A 152 20.41 -0.56 6.28
C LEU A 152 19.19 -0.61 7.22
N LYS A 153 17.97 -0.47 6.69
CA LYS A 153 16.74 -0.54 7.48
C LYS A 153 16.49 -1.94 8.07
N LYS A 154 16.74 -3.00 7.29
CA LYS A 154 16.53 -4.41 7.71
C LYS A 154 17.46 -4.80 8.86
N HIS A 155 18.70 -4.31 8.84
CA HIS A 155 19.73 -4.60 9.85
C HIS A 155 19.86 -3.50 10.92
N ASP A 156 18.90 -2.57 10.98
CA ASP A 156 18.84 -1.44 11.91
C ASP A 156 20.10 -0.55 11.97
N TYR A 157 20.75 -0.39 10.81
CA TYR A 157 21.85 0.55 10.63
C TYR A 157 21.35 1.95 10.31
N ARG A 158 21.89 2.95 11.01
CA ARG A 158 21.66 4.36 10.74
C ARG A 158 22.89 4.99 10.07
N LEU A 159 22.65 5.90 9.13
CA LEU A 159 23.72 6.72 8.55
C LEU A 159 24.13 7.80 9.56
N ARG A 160 25.42 7.87 9.90
CA ARG A 160 25.94 8.96 10.75
C ARG A 160 26.21 10.18 9.88
N LYS A 161 25.62 11.33 10.20
CA LYS A 161 26.05 12.62 9.63
C LYS A 161 27.36 13.03 10.29
N ALA A 162 28.40 13.30 9.51
CA ALA A 162 29.63 13.90 10.02
C ALA A 162 29.32 15.31 10.57
N GLN A 163 29.49 15.51 11.88
CA GLN A 163 29.49 16.85 12.48
C GLN A 163 30.92 17.40 12.42
N LYS A 164 31.14 18.45 11.63
CA LYS A 164 32.40 19.22 11.70
C LYS A 164 32.45 19.95 13.04
N ARG A 165 33.39 19.59 13.91
CA ARG A 165 33.78 20.45 15.04
C ARG A 165 34.78 21.49 14.52
N LYS A 166 34.46 22.79 14.68
CA LYS A 166 35.45 23.88 14.46
C LYS A 166 36.52 23.78 15.57
N PRO A 167 37.82 23.92 15.26
CA PRO A 167 38.85 23.97 16.31
C PRO A 167 38.66 25.25 17.16
N MET A 168 38.85 25.11 18.48
CA MET A 168 38.84 26.24 19.41
C MET A 168 39.99 27.19 19.05
N LYS A 169 39.68 28.46 18.77
CA LYS A 169 40.70 29.52 18.65
C LYS A 169 41.42 29.64 20.00
N LYS A 170 42.76 29.52 20.00
CA LYS A 170 43.61 29.99 21.10
C LYS A 170 43.50 31.52 21.14
N ASN A 171 43.00 32.07 22.24
CA ASN A 171 43.21 33.48 22.57
C ASN A 171 44.53 33.54 23.37
N GLY A 172 45.51 34.24 22.82
CA GLY A 172 46.64 34.78 23.55
C GLY A 172 46.33 36.23 23.94
#